data_AF-A0A3M1Z8I5-F1
#
_entry.id   AF-A0A3M1Z8I5-F1
#
_cell.length_a   1.000
_cell.length_b   1.000
_cell.length_c   1.000
_cell.angle_alpha   90.00
_cell.angle_beta   90.00
_cell.angle_gamma   90.00
#
_symmetry.space_group_name_H-M   'P 1'
#
loop_
_entity.id
_entity.type
_entity.pdbx_description
1 polymer ?
#
loop_
_entity_poly.entity_id
_entity_poly.type
_entity_poly.pdbx_seq_one_letter_code
_entity_poly.pdbx_strand_id
1 'polypeptide(L)' 'MFYENGISKVGEIIDLGVDLDLIEKRGAFYRYNDDLLGQGREAAKQHLMENPAIMEEIENRIREIVGLPPVSSLPTED' A
#
# COMPACT_ATOMS: atom_id res chain seq x y z
N MET A 1 -9.52 -21.34 -0.12
CA MET A 1 -8.95 -20.90 1.17
C MET A 1 -8.14 -19.64 0.89
N PHE A 2 -8.54 -18.52 1.50
CA PHE A 2 -7.84 -17.23 1.62
C PHE A 2 -7.27 -16.57 0.35
N TYR A 3 -8.04 -15.63 -0.22
CA TYR A 3 -7.61 -14.39 -0.89
C TYR A 3 -6.13 -14.28 -1.32
N GLU A 4 -5.71 -15.08 -2.30
CA GLU A 4 -4.37 -14.97 -2.91
C GLU A 4 -4.20 -13.67 -3.72
N ASN A 5 -5.30 -12.96 -4.02
CA ASN A 5 -5.28 -11.70 -4.77
C ASN A 5 -4.91 -10.47 -3.93
N GLY A 6 -5.10 -10.50 -2.61
CA GLY A 6 -4.84 -9.33 -1.75
C GLY A 6 -3.35 -9.12 -1.46
N ILE A 7 -2.61 -10.21 -1.27
CA ILE A 7 -1.18 -10.18 -0.87
C ILE A 7 -0.31 -9.58 -1.99
N SER A 8 -0.63 -9.87 -3.25
CA SER A 8 0.06 -9.30 -4.40
C SER A 8 -0.17 -7.79 -4.49
N LYS A 9 -1.42 -7.34 -4.34
CA LYS A 9 -1.78 -5.92 -4.38
C LYS A 9 -1.09 -5.12 -3.27
N VAL A 10 -1.11 -5.62 -2.04
CA VAL A 10 -0.44 -4.98 -0.89
C VAL A 10 1.08 -4.94 -1.09
N GLY A 11 1.66 -5.99 -1.66
CA GLY A 11 3.08 -6.02 -2.00
C GLY A 11 3.46 -4.97 -3.04
N GLU A 12 2.65 -4.81 -4.09
CA GLU A 12 2.85 -3.77 -5.10
C GLU A 12 2.72 -2.37 -4.50
N ILE A 13 1.74 -2.12 -3.63
CA ILE A 13 1.58 -0.81 -2.96
C ILE A 13 2.82 -0.46 -2.13
N ILE A 14 3.42 -1.43 -1.44
CA ILE A 14 4.65 -1.19 -0.67
C ILE A 14 5.82 -0.89 -1.60
N ASP A 15 6.03 -1.69 -2.65
CA ASP A 15 7.14 -1.47 -3.58
C ASP A 15 7.00 -0.14 -4.33
N LEU A 16 5.82 0.13 -4.89
CA LEU A 16 5.52 1.42 -5.55
C LEU A 16 5.57 2.58 -4.56
N GLY A 17 5.08 2.39 -3.34
CA GLY A 17 5.16 3.43 -2.31
C GLY A 17 6.60 3.77 -1.93
N VAL A 18 7.50 2.79 -1.87
CA VAL A 18 8.93 3.04 -1.66
C VAL A 18 9.58 3.68 -2.90
N ASP A 19 9.24 3.23 -4.10
CA ASP A 19 9.78 3.76 -5.36
C ASP A 19 9.37 5.23 -5.59
N LEU A 20 8.14 5.58 -5.21
CA LEU A 20 7.59 6.93 -5.29
C LEU A 20 7.90 7.80 -4.07
N ASP A 21 8.78 7.35 -3.16
CA ASP A 21 9.17 8.05 -1.92
C ASP A 21 7.99 8.37 -0.97
N LEU A 22 6.85 7.68 -1.13
CA LEU A 22 5.70 7.77 -0.22
C LEU A 22 5.93 6.98 1.07
N ILE A 23 6.61 5.84 0.97
CA ILE A 23 6.94 4.96 2.09
C ILE A 23 8.44 5.08 2.38
N GLU A 24 8.75 5.58 3.56
CA GLU A 24 10.11 5.74 4.02
C GLU A 24 10.63 4.42 4.61
N LYS A 25 11.72 3.91 4.05
CA LYS A 25 12.38 2.69 4.53
C LYS A 25 13.64 3.03 5.32
N ARG A 26 13.55 2.99 6.65
CA ARG A 26 14.71 3.15 7.55
C ARG A 26 15.23 1.79 8.01
N GLY A 27 16.18 1.25 7.24
CA GLY A 27 16.78 -0.06 7.51
C GLY A 27 15.76 -1.19 7.30
N ALA A 28 15.34 -1.82 8.39
CA ALA A 28 14.27 -2.82 8.37
C ALA A 28 12.89 -2.22 8.64
N PHE A 29 12.77 -0.96 9.05
CA PHE A 29 11.47 -0.36 9.37
C PHE A 29 10.87 0.36 8.17
N TYR A 30 9.58 0.14 7.94
CA TYR A 30 8.77 0.82 6.94
C TYR A 30 7.84 1.80 7.64
N ARG A 31 7.83 3.04 7.14
CA ARG A 31 6.98 4.12 7.65
C ARG A 31 6.25 4.79 6.51
N TYR A 32 5.03 5.23 6.77
CA TYR A 32 4.24 5.99 5.83
C TYR A 32 3.76 7.28 6.51
N ASN A 33 4.16 8.43 5.96
CA ASN A 33 4.06 9.75 6.61
C ASN A 33 4.69 9.77 8.02
N ASP A 34 3.93 9.42 9.05
CA ASP A 34 4.37 9.33 10.46
C ASP A 34 4.04 7.97 11.10
N ASP A 35 3.24 7.14 10.43
CA ASP A 35 2.80 5.84 10.92
C ASP A 35 3.82 4.74 10.64
N LEU A 36 4.06 3.90 11.66
CA LEU A 36 4.92 2.74 11.54
C LEU A 36 4.13 1.57 10.95
N LEU A 37 4.37 1.29 9.66
CA LEU A 37 3.79 0.13 9.00
C LEU A 37 4.34 -1.18 9.55
N GLY A 38 5.62 -1.21 9.96
CA GLY A 38 6.19 -2.36 10.66
C GLY A 38 7.67 -2.60 10.38
N GLN A 39 8.19 -3.67 10.99
CA GLN A 39 9.55 -4.14 10.76
C GLN A 39 9.57 -5.22 9.67
N GLY A 40 10.08 -4.87 8.51
CA GLY A 40 10.18 -5.71 7.33
C GLY A 40 8.97 -5.59 6.42
N ARG A 41 9.14 -6.08 5.19
CA ARG A 41 8.09 -6.05 4.17
C ARG A 41 6.86 -6.84 4.60
N GLU A 42 7.03 -7.97 5.30
CA GLU A 42 5.90 -8.80 5.74
C GLU A 42 5.05 -8.13 6.82
N ALA A 43 5.67 -7.48 7.81
CA ALA A 43 4.93 -6.75 8.84
C ALA A 43 4.16 -5.57 8.25
N ALA A 44 4.79 -4.80 7.34
CA ALA A 44 4.12 -3.73 6.62
C ALA A 44 2.93 -4.23 5.79
N LYS A 45 3.06 -5.40 5.14
CA LYS A 45 1.95 -6.04 4.42
C LYS A 45 0.78 -6.39 5.35
N GLN A 46 1.07 -7.00 6.49
CA GLN A 46 0.02 -7.31 7.47
C GLN A 46 -0.67 -6.04 7.96
N HIS A 47 0.09 -5.01 8.30
CA HIS A 47 -0.46 -3.75 8.77
C HIS A 47 -1.41 -3.10 7.74
N LEU A 48 -1.04 -3.10 6.46
CA LEU A 48 -1.91 -2.59 5.39
C LEU A 48 -3.14 -3.48 5.16
N MET A 49 -3.02 -4.80 5.31
CA MET A 49 -4.17 -5.72 5.24
C MET A 49 -5.14 -5.51 6.40
N GLU A 50 -4.63 -5.23 7.60
CA GLU A 50 -5.43 -4.93 8.78
C GLU A 50 -6.01 -3.50 8.74
N ASN A 51 -5.36 -2.59 8.01
CA ASN A 51 -5.76 -1.19 7.87
C ASN A 51 -6.02 -0.82 6.40
N PRO A 52 -7.14 -1.27 5.81
CA PRO A 52 -7.47 -1.00 4.41
C PRO A 52 -7.60 0.49 4.10
N ALA A 53 -7.98 1.33 5.07
CA ALA A 53 -8.04 2.77 4.91
C ALA A 53 -6.67 3.40 4.57
N ILE A 54 -5.60 2.93 5.24
CA ILE A 54 -4.23 3.39 4.96
C ILE A 54 -3.78 2.87 3.60
N MET A 55 -4.08 1.60 3.29
CA MET A 55 -3.76 1.00 2.00
C MET A 55 -4.40 1.76 0.84
N GLU A 56 -5.68 2.12 0.93
CA GLU A 56 -6.39 2.92 -0.07
C GLU A 56 -5.82 4.33 -0.20
N GLU A 57 -5.40 4.95 0.91
CA GLU A 57 -4.76 6.25 0.87
C GLU A 57 -3.43 6.21 0.10
N ILE A 58 -2.56 5.24 0.42
CA ILE A 58 -1.29 5.04 -0.28
C ILE A 58 -1.56 4.74 -1.76
N GLU A 59 -2.51 3.86 -2.06
CA GLU A 59 -2.85 3.51 -3.45
C GLU A 59 -3.36 4.73 -4.22
N ASN A 60 -4.19 5.58 -3.62
CA ASN A 60 -4.66 6.81 -4.25
C ASN A 60 -3.51 7.79 -4.49
N ARG A 61 -2.57 7.93 -3.53
CA ARG A 61 -1.35 8.75 -3.70
C ARG A 61 -0.50 8.25 -4.86
N ILE A 62 -0.26 6.94 -4.92
CA ILE A 62 0.49 6.30 -6.01
C ILE A 62 -0.19 6.63 -7.34
N ARG A 63 -1.50 6.39 -7.45
CA ARG A 63 -2.31 6.65 -8.65
C ARG A 63 -2.28 8.11 -9.07
N GLU A 64 -2.38 9.05 -8.12
CA GLU A 64 -2.30 10.48 -8.38
C GLU A 64 -0.95 10.86 -9.00
N ILE A 65 0.15 10.30 -8.49
CA ILE A 65 1.50 10.53 -9.02
C ILE A 65 1.65 9.98 -10.44
N VAL A 66 1.11 8.79 -10.72
CA VAL A 66 1.16 8.18 -12.06
C VAL A 66 0.07 8.71 -13.02
N GLY A 67 -0.80 9.60 -12.56
CA GLY A 67 -1.88 10.18 -13.36
C GLY A 67 -3.07 9.25 -13.63
N LEU A 68 -3.28 8.22 -12.80
CA LEU A 68 -4.44 7.32 -12.86
C LEU A 68 -5.59 7.82 -12.00
N PRO A 69 -6.85 7.48 -12.37
CA PRO A 69 -8.01 7.82 -11.56
C PRO A 69 -8.00 7.06 -10.21
N PRO A 70 -8.49 7.70 -9.12
CA PRO A 70 -8.49 7.12 -7.78
C PRO A 70 -9.34 5.85 -7.72
N VAL A 71 -9.00 4.93 -6.82
CA VAL A 71 -9.63 3.60 -6.71
C VAL A 71 -11.14 3.70 -6.55
N SER A 72 -11.61 4.72 -5.82
CA SER A 72 -13.03 4.98 -5.56
C SER A 72 -13.89 5.25 -6.81
N SER A 73 -13.26 5.42 -7.98
CA SER A 73 -13.95 5.65 -9.25
C SER A 73 -13.98 4.44 -10.19
N LEU A 74 -13.35 3.33 -9.80
CA LEU A 74 -13.47 2.08 -10.55
C LEU A 74 -14.84 1.46 -10.24
N PRO A 75 -15.73 1.24 -11.23
CA PRO A 75 -16.88 0.40 -11.01
C PRO A 75 -16.37 -0.97 -10.58
N THR A 76 -16.86 -1.48 -9.47
CA THR A 76 -16.70 -2.89 -9.11
C THR A 76 -17.22 -3.69 -10.30
N GLU A 77 -16.33 -4.21 -11.14
CA GLU A 77 -16.72 -5.20 -12.14
C GLU A 77 -17.22 -6.42 -11.36
N ASP A 78 -18.50 -6.71 -11.58
CA ASP A 78 -19.28 -7.86 -11.13
C ASP A 78 -18.62 -9.20 -11.54
#